data_AF-A0A8J6BII9-F1
#
_entry.id   AF-A0A8J6BII9-F1
#
_cell.length_a   1.000
_cell.length_b   1.000
_cell.length_c   1.000
_cell.angle_alpha   90.00
_cell.angle_beta   90.00
_cell.angle_gamma   90.00
#
_symmetry.space_group_name_H-M   'P 1'
#
loop_
_entity.id
_entity.type
_entity.pdbx_description
1 polymer ?
#
loop_
_entity_poly.entity_id
_entity_poly.type
_entity_poly.pdbx_seq_one_letter_code
_entity_poly.pdbx_strand_id
1 'polypeptide(L)'
;MPWWCGWCFCPPCLSEDDKMALAVNKEIERKLRIQKKTDRKEMKLLLLGTGESGKSTFIKQMRIIHGSGFSEQDRKIYAKLICQNIITCAQSLVGATETLEVPYVCEENKVNGKIIKALDVYSTQHLEKHHALAIKKLWSDPGIRKCYERRSEFQLLDSANYYLSNLERITQDDYQPTNEDIVRIRMPTTGINEYSFRVNSVNLRLVDVGGQKSERKKWIHSFENVNCLIYLASLSEYDQQLEENRKE
;
A
#
# COMPACT_ATOMS: atom_id res chain seq x y z
N MET A 1 76.89 37.05 -24.70
CA MET A 1 76.23 38.38 -24.81
C MET A 1 74.93 38.20 -25.59
N PRO A 2 73.87 38.97 -25.26
CA PRO A 2 72.53 38.51 -24.84
C PRO A 2 71.64 38.06 -26.02
N TRP A 3 70.40 37.57 -25.89
CA TRP A 3 69.22 38.34 -25.50
C TRP A 3 68.06 37.44 -25.02
N TRP A 4 67.39 37.91 -23.97
CA TRP A 4 66.12 37.46 -23.43
C TRP A 4 64.93 37.84 -24.32
N CYS A 5 63.85 37.04 -24.31
CA CYS A 5 62.45 37.42 -24.08
C CYS A 5 61.60 36.13 -24.21
N GLY A 6 60.58 35.81 -23.44
CA GLY A 6 59.81 36.54 -22.45
C GLY A 6 58.68 35.62 -22.02
N TRP A 7 58.35 35.67 -20.73
CA TRP A 7 57.28 34.91 -20.15
C TRP A 7 55.92 35.33 -20.73
N CYS A 8 55.20 34.38 -21.32
CA CYS A 8 53.74 34.45 -21.43
C CYS A 8 53.18 33.14 -20.88
N PHE A 9 52.99 33.09 -19.56
CA PHE A 9 52.05 32.17 -18.91
C PHE A 9 50.63 32.63 -19.29
N CYS A 10 50.23 32.40 -20.54
CA CYS A 10 48.83 32.54 -20.93
C CYS A 10 48.08 31.34 -20.32
N PRO A 11 47.04 31.53 -19.48
CA PRO A 11 46.16 30.42 -19.11
C PRO A 11 45.67 29.75 -20.39
N PRO A 12 45.50 28.42 -20.44
CA PRO A 12 44.99 27.77 -21.65
C PRO A 12 43.71 28.49 -22.05
N CYS A 13 43.67 28.97 -23.28
CA CYS A 13 42.52 29.60 -23.91
C CYS A 13 41.44 28.52 -24.04
N LEU A 14 40.77 28.22 -22.92
CA LEU A 14 39.61 27.36 -22.85
C LEU A 14 38.60 27.90 -23.86
N SER A 15 38.11 27.01 -24.72
CA SER A 15 37.01 27.37 -25.60
C SER A 15 35.82 27.83 -24.75
N GLU A 16 34.93 28.65 -25.31
CA GLU A 16 33.71 29.04 -24.58
C GLU A 16 32.91 27.80 -24.15
N ASP A 17 32.95 26.73 -24.94
CA ASP A 17 32.35 25.44 -24.61
C ASP A 17 33.02 24.79 -23.39
N ASP A 18 34.36 24.82 -23.28
CA ASP A 18 35.07 24.29 -22.11
C ASP A 18 34.77 25.10 -20.85
N LYS A 19 34.64 26.44 -20.96
CA LYS A 19 34.26 27.31 -19.84
C LYS A 19 32.84 27.02 -19.39
N MET A 20 31.90 26.83 -20.32
CA MET A 20 30.53 26.42 -20.02
C MET A 20 30.49 25.04 -19.36
N ALA A 21 31.23 24.05 -19.87
CA ALA A 21 31.32 22.73 -19.29
C ALA A 21 31.87 22.75 -17.86
N LEU A 22 32.91 23.56 -17.59
CA LEU A 22 33.46 23.78 -16.25
C LEU A 22 32.43 24.42 -15.30
N ALA A 23 31.67 25.41 -15.77
CA ALA A 23 30.62 26.05 -14.98
C ALA A 23 29.48 25.06 -14.63
N VAL A 24 29.04 24.26 -15.61
CA VAL A 24 28.04 23.21 -15.41
C VAL A 24 28.56 22.15 -14.44
N ASN A 25 29.79 21.67 -14.61
CA ASN A 25 30.38 20.67 -13.73
C ASN A 25 30.49 21.18 -12.28
N LYS A 26 30.90 22.44 -12.10
CA LYS A 26 30.97 23.07 -10.77
C LYS A 26 29.59 23.17 -10.10
N GLU A 27 28.55 23.46 -10.88
CA GLU A 27 27.18 23.50 -10.38
C GLU A 27 26.64 22.10 -10.05
N ILE A 28 26.96 21.08 -10.85
CA ILE A 28 26.65 19.67 -10.55
C ILE A 28 27.33 19.24 -9.25
N GLU A 29 28.64 19.51 -9.08
CA GLU A 29 29.36 19.20 -7.85
C GLU A 29 28.74 19.88 -6.63
N ARG A 30 28.31 21.14 -6.77
CA ARG A 30 27.63 21.87 -5.70
C ARG A 30 26.33 21.17 -5.30
N LYS A 31 25.51 20.77 -6.28
CA LYS A 31 24.27 20.02 -6.05
C LYS A 31 24.54 18.67 -5.37
N LEU A 32 25.53 17.91 -5.85
CA LEU A 32 25.93 16.62 -5.27
C LEU A 32 26.40 16.77 -3.82
N ARG A 33 27.18 17.81 -3.48
CA ARG A 33 27.62 18.07 -2.10
C ARG A 33 26.46 18.40 -1.17
N ILE A 34 25.47 19.16 -1.65
CA ILE A 34 24.26 19.49 -0.88
C ILE A 34 23.43 18.23 -0.66
N GLN A 35 23.18 17.45 -1.71
CA GLN A 35 22.43 16.19 -1.62
C GLN A 35 23.08 15.23 -0.64
N LYS A 36 24.40 15.01 -0.73
CA LYS A 36 25.14 14.15 0.21
C LYS A 36 25.04 14.60 1.67
N LYS A 37 24.92 15.90 1.93
CA LYS A 37 24.69 16.43 3.30
C LYS A 37 23.26 16.18 3.78
N THR A 38 22.27 16.29 2.88
CA THR A 38 20.87 15.99 3.18
C THR A 38 20.67 14.51 3.44
N ASP A 39 21.20 13.65 2.58
CA ASP A 39 21.09 12.19 2.68
C ASP A 39 21.72 11.66 3.97
N ARG A 40 22.85 12.26 4.41
CA ARG A 40 23.48 11.92 5.71
C ARG A 40 22.64 12.27 6.93
N LYS A 41 21.69 13.20 6.80
CA LYS A 41 20.77 13.62 7.88
C LYS A 41 19.44 12.87 7.84
N GLU A 42 19.18 12.14 6.76
CA GLU A 42 18.00 11.33 6.61
C GLU A 42 18.24 9.95 7.21
N MET A 43 17.28 9.46 8.00
CA MET A 43 17.32 8.12 8.56
C MET A 43 16.47 7.19 7.68
N LYS A 44 17.13 6.30 6.96
CA LYS A 44 16.50 5.28 6.13
C LYS A 44 16.05 4.10 6.98
N LEU A 45 14.75 3.83 7.00
CA LEU A 45 14.12 2.72 7.72
C LEU A 45 13.52 1.74 6.71
N LEU A 46 13.85 0.46 6.83
CA LEU A 46 13.31 -0.59 5.96
C LEU A 46 12.20 -1.35 6.69
N LEU A 47 11.01 -1.39 6.09
CA LEU A 47 9.88 -2.17 6.60
C LEU A 47 9.89 -3.57 5.98
N LEU A 48 9.95 -4.60 6.81
CA LEU A 48 9.85 -6.00 6.38
C LEU A 48 8.70 -6.72 7.09
N GLY A 49 8.30 -7.85 6.51
CA GLY A 49 7.25 -8.71 7.06
C GLY A 49 6.52 -9.46 5.95
N THR A 50 5.79 -10.50 6.31
CA THR A 50 4.95 -11.30 5.41
C THR A 50 3.89 -10.45 4.69
N GLY A 51 3.21 -11.01 3.68
CA GLY A 51 1.98 -10.40 3.20
C GLY A 51 1.05 -10.12 4.38
N GLU A 52 0.34 -9.00 4.34
CA GLU A 52 -0.74 -8.70 5.32
C GLU A 52 -0.31 -8.37 6.75
N SER A 53 1.00 -8.45 7.05
CA SER A 53 1.56 -8.12 8.38
C SER A 53 1.40 -6.68 8.89
N GLY A 54 0.73 -5.80 8.14
CA GLY A 54 0.45 -4.41 8.57
C GLY A 54 1.45 -3.34 8.14
N LYS A 55 2.43 -3.65 7.26
CA LYS A 55 3.40 -2.66 6.75
C LYS A 55 2.75 -1.41 6.15
N SER A 56 1.84 -1.61 5.19
CA SER A 56 1.15 -0.50 4.54
C SER A 56 0.23 0.24 5.50
N THR A 57 -0.32 -0.45 6.50
CA THR A 57 -1.09 0.16 7.59
C THR A 57 -0.21 1.11 8.42
N PHE A 58 1.01 0.69 8.76
CA PHE A 58 2.00 1.54 9.43
C PHE A 58 2.34 2.79 8.58
N ILE A 59 2.60 2.63 7.28
CA ILE A 59 2.85 3.76 6.37
C ILE A 59 1.68 4.74 6.31
N LYS A 60 0.45 4.23 6.21
CA LYS A 60 -0.75 5.08 6.18
C LYS A 60 -0.90 5.88 7.48
N GLN A 61 -0.59 5.27 8.64
CA GLN A 61 -0.59 5.98 9.92
C GLN A 61 0.49 7.07 9.97
N MET A 62 1.70 6.80 9.47
CA MET A 62 2.75 7.80 9.33
C MET A 62 2.31 8.98 8.46
N ARG A 63 1.57 8.71 7.38
CA ARG A 63 0.99 9.74 6.50
C ARG A 63 -0.09 10.58 7.20
N ILE A 64 -0.88 9.98 8.10
CA ILE A 64 -1.90 10.70 8.89
C ILE A 64 -1.23 11.58 9.96
N ILE A 65 -0.26 11.05 10.71
CA ILE A 65 0.29 11.69 11.91
C ILE A 65 1.39 12.71 11.56
N HIS A 66 2.25 12.38 10.60
CA HIS A 66 3.45 13.16 10.26
C HIS A 66 3.48 13.69 8.83
N GLY A 67 2.47 13.35 8.03
CA GLY A 67 2.31 13.81 6.65
C GLY A 67 1.19 14.83 6.49
N SER A 68 0.79 15.05 5.24
CA SER A 68 -0.35 15.90 4.88
C SER A 68 -1.71 15.18 4.96
N GLY A 69 -1.74 13.94 5.49
CA GLY A 69 -2.92 13.09 5.45
C GLY A 69 -3.32 12.69 4.03
N PHE A 70 -4.62 12.42 3.84
CA PHE A 70 -5.21 12.04 2.56
C PHE A 70 -6.06 13.18 2.00
N SER A 71 -5.72 13.61 0.78
CA SER A 71 -6.47 14.62 0.04
C SER A 71 -7.84 14.11 -0.39
N GLU A 72 -8.73 15.01 -0.82
CA GLU A 72 -10.01 14.61 -1.42
C GLU A 72 -9.83 13.71 -2.65
N GLN A 73 -8.79 13.95 -3.44
CA GLN A 73 -8.49 13.13 -4.60
C GLN A 73 -8.04 11.72 -4.19
N ASP A 74 -7.22 11.60 -3.14
CA ASP A 74 -6.88 10.30 -2.55
C ASP A 74 -8.15 9.58 -2.09
N ARG A 75 -9.04 10.29 -1.36
CA ARG A 75 -10.28 9.72 -0.82
C ARG A 75 -11.18 9.16 -1.93
N LYS A 76 -11.28 9.84 -3.08
CA LYS A 76 -12.04 9.32 -4.24
C LYS A 76 -11.45 8.01 -4.77
N ILE A 77 -10.12 7.90 -4.87
CA ILE A 77 -9.45 6.67 -5.30
C ILE A 77 -9.71 5.55 -4.28
N TYR A 78 -9.60 5.85 -2.98
CA TYR A 78 -9.87 4.89 -1.92
C TYR A 78 -11.33 4.45 -1.86
N ALA A 79 -12.30 5.31 -2.18
CA ALA A 79 -13.72 4.95 -2.19
C ALA A 79 -13.99 3.78 -3.16
N LYS A 80 -13.42 3.86 -4.37
CA LYS A 80 -13.49 2.76 -5.35
C LYS A 80 -12.90 1.48 -4.78
N LEU A 81 -11.69 1.55 -4.24
CA LEU A 81 -10.99 0.38 -3.73
C LEU A 81 -11.71 -0.25 -2.51
N ILE A 82 -12.38 0.56 -1.69
CA ILE A 82 -13.18 0.08 -0.55
C ILE A 82 -14.36 -0.73 -1.06
N CYS A 83 -15.03 -0.27 -2.12
CA CYS A 83 -16.09 -1.05 -2.77
C CYS A 83 -15.55 -2.41 -3.26
N GLN A 84 -14.37 -2.43 -3.88
CA GLN A 84 -13.72 -3.65 -4.33
C GLN A 84 -13.44 -4.61 -3.16
N ASN A 85 -12.89 -4.10 -2.06
CA ASN A 85 -12.62 -4.88 -0.84
C ASN A 85 -13.91 -5.48 -0.25
N ILE A 86 -15.01 -4.71 -0.22
CA ILE A 86 -16.32 -5.19 0.25
C ILE A 86 -16.82 -6.36 -0.60
N ILE A 87 -16.76 -6.22 -1.93
CA ILE A 87 -17.20 -7.28 -2.85
C ILE A 87 -16.34 -8.52 -2.68
N THR A 88 -15.01 -8.36 -2.61
CA THR A 88 -14.09 -9.49 -2.35
C THR A 88 -14.42 -10.19 -1.04
N CYS A 89 -14.67 -9.46 0.06
CA CYS A 89 -15.06 -10.06 1.33
C CYS A 89 -16.37 -10.85 1.21
N ALA A 90 -17.38 -10.27 0.56
CA ALA A 90 -18.67 -10.91 0.37
C ALA A 90 -18.55 -12.18 -0.50
N GLN A 91 -17.75 -12.13 -1.58
CA GLN A 91 -17.47 -13.28 -2.44
C GLN A 91 -16.72 -14.39 -1.68
N SER A 92 -15.72 -14.06 -0.87
CA SER A 92 -15.02 -15.03 -0.02
C SER A 92 -15.97 -15.72 0.96
N LEU A 93 -16.86 -14.96 1.63
CA LEU A 93 -17.84 -15.52 2.56
C LEU A 93 -18.87 -16.42 1.86
N VAL A 94 -19.36 -16.00 0.68
CA VAL A 94 -20.26 -16.81 -0.15
C VAL A 94 -19.57 -18.09 -0.61
N GLY A 95 -18.32 -18.02 -1.08
CA GLY A 95 -17.54 -19.21 -1.45
C GLY A 95 -17.31 -20.17 -0.27
N ALA A 96 -17.08 -19.62 0.92
CA ALA A 96 -16.91 -20.41 2.14
C ALA A 96 -18.15 -21.22 2.53
N THR A 97 -19.36 -20.83 2.12
CA THR A 97 -20.57 -21.64 2.36
C THR A 97 -20.48 -23.01 1.68
N GLU A 98 -19.93 -23.05 0.46
CA GLU A 98 -19.72 -24.28 -0.30
C GLU A 98 -18.55 -25.09 0.29
N THR A 99 -17.42 -24.43 0.58
CA THR A 99 -16.21 -25.11 1.09
C THR A 99 -16.38 -25.69 2.49
N LEU A 100 -17.13 -25.00 3.36
CA LEU A 100 -17.34 -25.41 4.76
C LEU A 100 -18.64 -26.20 4.97
N GLU A 101 -19.38 -26.46 3.88
CA GLU A 101 -20.69 -27.13 3.86
C GLU A 101 -21.69 -26.48 4.84
N VAL A 102 -21.69 -25.14 4.89
CA VAL A 102 -22.61 -24.36 5.73
C VAL A 102 -23.75 -23.82 4.85
N PRO A 103 -24.98 -24.34 4.97
CA PRO A 103 -26.10 -23.85 4.18
C PRO A 103 -26.51 -22.44 4.60
N TYR A 104 -27.07 -21.69 3.65
CA TYR A 104 -27.83 -20.48 3.96
C TYR A 104 -29.03 -20.83 4.83
N VAL A 105 -29.30 -20.01 5.84
CA VAL A 105 -30.53 -20.18 6.64
C VAL A 105 -31.72 -19.56 5.89
N CYS A 106 -31.51 -18.45 5.19
CA CYS A 106 -32.54 -17.82 4.37
C CYS A 106 -32.43 -18.28 2.91
N GLU A 107 -33.46 -18.92 2.37
CA GLU A 107 -33.48 -19.41 0.99
C GLU A 107 -33.26 -18.30 -0.06
N GLU A 108 -33.77 -17.09 0.18
CA GLU A 108 -33.52 -15.92 -0.68
C GLU A 108 -32.02 -15.62 -0.86
N ASN A 109 -31.20 -15.93 0.14
CA ASN A 109 -29.77 -15.66 0.09
C ASN A 109 -29.02 -16.58 -0.88
N LYS A 110 -29.61 -17.68 -1.34
CA LYS A 110 -29.06 -18.46 -2.46
C LYS A 110 -28.99 -17.62 -3.75
N VAL A 111 -30.00 -16.78 -3.99
CA VAL A 111 -30.03 -15.88 -5.16
C VAL A 111 -29.05 -14.73 -4.96
N ASN A 112 -29.04 -14.10 -3.78
CA ASN A 112 -28.09 -13.04 -3.45
C ASN A 112 -26.63 -13.52 -3.58
N GLY A 113 -26.33 -14.73 -3.08
CA GLY A 113 -25.00 -15.34 -3.19
C GLY A 113 -24.56 -15.50 -4.64
N LYS A 114 -25.45 -15.97 -5.53
CA LYS A 114 -25.17 -16.08 -6.98
C LYS A 114 -24.89 -14.72 -7.63
N ILE A 115 -25.68 -13.70 -7.30
CA ILE A 115 -25.48 -12.33 -7.80
C ILE A 115 -24.10 -11.82 -7.40
N ILE A 116 -23.76 -11.90 -6.11
CA ILE A 116 -22.47 -11.40 -5.61
C ILE A 116 -21.29 -12.20 -6.17
N LYS A 117 -21.41 -13.52 -6.32
CA LYS A 117 -20.38 -14.38 -6.91
C LYS A 117 -20.10 -14.03 -8.39
N ALA A 118 -21.10 -13.52 -9.11
CA ALA A 118 -20.97 -13.14 -10.52
C ALA A 118 -20.38 -11.73 -10.74
N LEU A 119 -20.18 -10.93 -9.69
CA LEU A 119 -19.65 -9.58 -9.82
C LEU A 119 -18.17 -9.59 -10.20
N ASP A 120 -17.82 -8.77 -11.19
CA ASP A 120 -16.43 -8.45 -11.47
C ASP A 120 -15.96 -7.31 -10.57
N VAL A 121 -15.07 -7.66 -9.63
CA VAL A 121 -14.47 -6.75 -8.66
C VAL A 121 -13.72 -5.60 -9.35
N TYR A 122 -13.04 -5.85 -10.47
CA TYR A 122 -12.12 -4.87 -11.05
C TYR A 122 -12.82 -3.82 -11.91
N SER A 123 -13.91 -4.19 -12.58
CA SER A 123 -14.73 -3.24 -13.36
C SER A 123 -15.66 -2.39 -12.49
N THR A 124 -15.96 -2.83 -11.27
CA THR A 124 -16.87 -2.10 -10.37
C THR A 124 -16.24 -0.81 -9.84
N GLN A 125 -16.86 0.34 -10.16
CA GLN A 125 -16.44 1.65 -9.64
C GLN A 125 -17.17 2.06 -8.35
N HIS A 126 -18.45 1.73 -8.27
CA HIS A 126 -19.33 2.02 -7.15
C HIS A 126 -20.17 0.80 -6.82
N LEU A 127 -20.47 0.60 -5.54
CA LEU A 127 -21.36 -0.47 -5.11
C LEU A 127 -22.82 -0.04 -5.31
N GLU A 128 -23.49 -0.60 -6.33
CA GLU A 128 -24.89 -0.26 -6.58
C GLU A 128 -25.81 -0.63 -5.39
N LYS A 129 -26.89 0.13 -5.21
CA LYS A 129 -27.82 -0.02 -4.08
C LYS A 129 -28.38 -1.45 -3.95
N HIS A 130 -28.63 -2.11 -5.08
CA HIS A 130 -29.16 -3.47 -5.08
C HIS A 130 -28.10 -4.51 -4.66
N HIS A 131 -26.84 -4.33 -5.06
CA HIS A 131 -25.71 -5.15 -4.58
C HIS A 131 -25.47 -4.93 -3.08
N ALA A 132 -25.49 -3.67 -2.63
CA ALA A 132 -25.37 -3.34 -1.21
C ALA A 132 -26.46 -4.02 -0.36
N LEU A 133 -27.71 -4.01 -0.83
CA LEU A 133 -28.81 -4.68 -0.15
C LEU A 133 -28.61 -6.21 -0.10
N ALA A 134 -28.17 -6.82 -1.20
CA ALA A 134 -27.85 -8.24 -1.25
C ALA A 134 -26.74 -8.61 -0.25
N ILE A 135 -25.67 -7.82 -0.19
CA ILE A 135 -24.56 -8.02 0.77
C ILE A 135 -25.06 -7.83 2.21
N LYS A 136 -25.93 -6.84 2.48
CA LYS A 136 -26.54 -6.63 3.81
C LYS A 136 -27.39 -7.84 4.24
N LYS A 137 -28.20 -8.40 3.33
CA LYS A 137 -29.00 -9.60 3.57
C LYS A 137 -28.12 -10.83 3.82
N LEU A 138 -27.07 -11.01 3.02
CA LEU A 138 -26.08 -12.08 3.20
C LEU A 138 -25.35 -11.95 4.55
N TRP A 139 -24.87 -10.76 4.90
CA TRP A 139 -24.18 -10.53 6.17
C TRP A 139 -25.07 -10.72 7.39
N SER A 140 -26.39 -10.63 7.23
CA SER A 140 -27.36 -10.90 8.30
C SER A 140 -27.75 -12.38 8.40
N ASP A 141 -27.35 -13.21 7.43
CA ASP A 141 -27.65 -14.65 7.42
C ASP A 141 -26.82 -15.39 8.48
N PRO A 142 -27.44 -16.17 9.39
CA PRO A 142 -26.70 -16.96 10.37
C PRO A 142 -25.71 -17.95 9.75
N GLY A 143 -25.98 -18.49 8.56
CA GLY A 143 -25.06 -19.36 7.83
C GLY A 143 -23.78 -18.64 7.44
N ILE A 144 -23.91 -17.41 6.89
CA ILE A 144 -22.75 -16.56 6.57
C ILE A 144 -21.99 -16.14 7.82
N ARG A 145 -22.69 -15.84 8.92
CA ARG A 145 -22.05 -15.55 10.22
C ARG A 145 -21.24 -16.72 10.74
N LYS A 146 -21.76 -17.95 10.63
CA LYS A 146 -21.05 -19.17 10.98
C LYS A 146 -19.81 -19.39 10.10
N CYS A 147 -19.87 -19.07 8.81
CA CYS A 147 -18.68 -19.04 7.95
C CYS A 147 -17.65 -18.01 8.46
N TYR A 148 -18.07 -16.80 8.84
CA TYR A 148 -17.17 -15.78 9.38
C TYR A 148 -16.50 -16.17 10.72
N GLU A 149 -17.20 -16.91 11.57
CA GLU A 149 -16.61 -17.46 12.80
C GLU A 149 -15.46 -18.43 12.49
N ARG A 150 -15.58 -19.19 11.40
CA ARG A 150 -14.58 -20.14 10.87
C ARG A 150 -13.63 -19.51 9.85
N ARG A 151 -13.44 -18.19 9.88
CA ARG A 151 -12.65 -17.44 8.90
C ARG A 151 -11.18 -17.85 8.78
N SER A 152 -10.58 -18.51 9.76
CA SER A 152 -9.19 -19.01 9.65
C SER A 152 -9.06 -20.22 8.71
N GLU A 153 -10.17 -20.88 8.34
CA GLU A 153 -10.18 -22.03 7.42
C GLU A 153 -10.10 -21.61 5.94
N PHE A 154 -10.33 -20.33 5.62
CA PHE A 154 -10.28 -19.79 4.26
C PHE A 154 -9.65 -18.39 4.22
N GLN A 155 -9.45 -17.86 3.01
CA GLN A 155 -8.84 -16.54 2.86
C GLN A 155 -9.93 -15.47 2.90
N LEU A 156 -9.87 -14.62 3.92
CA LEU A 156 -10.77 -13.49 4.14
C LEU A 156 -9.97 -12.29 4.59
N LEU A 157 -10.27 -11.11 4.05
CA LEU A 157 -9.63 -9.88 4.49
C LEU A 157 -9.99 -9.58 5.95
N ASP A 158 -9.00 -9.22 6.77
CA ASP A 158 -9.20 -8.87 8.19
C ASP A 158 -10.25 -7.76 8.40
N SER A 159 -10.34 -6.83 7.44
CA SER A 159 -11.27 -5.71 7.47
C SER A 159 -12.71 -6.07 7.08
N ALA A 160 -13.00 -7.34 6.78
CA ALA A 160 -14.34 -7.79 6.36
C ALA A 160 -15.44 -7.37 7.32
N ASN A 161 -15.30 -7.66 8.62
CA ASN A 161 -16.33 -7.30 9.61
C ASN A 161 -16.50 -5.78 9.70
N TYR A 162 -15.40 -5.02 9.69
CA TYR A 162 -15.49 -3.56 9.74
C TYR A 162 -16.32 -3.01 8.57
N TYR A 163 -16.02 -3.40 7.34
CA TYR A 163 -16.73 -2.86 6.18
C TYR A 163 -18.17 -3.38 6.08
N LEU A 164 -18.39 -4.69 6.27
CA LEU A 164 -19.72 -5.28 6.16
C LEU A 164 -20.67 -4.78 7.25
N SER A 165 -20.17 -4.50 8.46
CA SER A 165 -20.95 -3.92 9.54
C SER A 165 -21.20 -2.42 9.38
N ASN A 166 -20.41 -1.72 8.54
CA ASN A 166 -20.57 -0.30 8.23
C ASN A 166 -21.14 -0.05 6.82
N LEU A 167 -21.69 -1.08 6.17
CA LEU A 167 -22.09 -1.03 4.77
C LEU A 167 -23.06 0.12 4.48
N GLU A 168 -24.02 0.36 5.38
CA GLU A 168 -25.03 1.40 5.24
C GLU A 168 -24.45 2.81 5.16
N ARG A 169 -23.38 3.10 5.90
CA ARG A 169 -22.65 4.38 5.82
C ARG A 169 -21.85 4.48 4.53
N ILE A 170 -21.24 3.37 4.11
CA ILE A 170 -20.35 3.32 2.94
C ILE A 170 -21.13 3.43 1.63
N THR A 171 -22.41 3.05 1.62
CA THR A 171 -23.26 3.03 0.42
C THR A 171 -24.13 4.28 0.27
N GLN A 172 -23.94 5.31 1.11
CA GLN A 172 -24.61 6.59 0.94
C GLN A 172 -24.07 7.33 -0.29
N ASP A 173 -24.94 8.11 -0.94
CA ASP A 173 -24.58 8.85 -2.17
C ASP A 173 -23.52 9.94 -1.90
N ASP A 174 -23.42 10.45 -0.66
CA ASP A 174 -22.46 11.44 -0.19
C ASP A 174 -21.26 10.83 0.57
N TYR A 175 -21.08 9.50 0.48
CA TYR A 175 -20.02 8.81 1.21
C TYR A 175 -18.63 9.35 0.87
N GLN A 176 -17.91 9.79 1.91
CA GLN A 176 -16.50 10.11 1.85
C GLN A 176 -15.72 9.18 2.78
N PRO A 177 -14.72 8.43 2.27
CA PRO A 177 -13.90 7.56 3.10
C PRO A 177 -13.23 8.34 4.23
N THR A 178 -13.35 7.82 5.44
CA THR A 178 -12.66 8.32 6.63
C THR A 178 -11.21 7.84 6.65
N ASN A 179 -10.36 8.42 7.50
CA ASN A 179 -9.01 7.90 7.70
C ASN A 179 -9.03 6.44 8.16
N GLU A 180 -10.00 6.09 8.99
CA GLU A 180 -10.23 4.73 9.49
C GLU A 180 -10.54 3.74 8.35
N ASP A 181 -11.40 4.16 7.41
CA ASP A 181 -11.71 3.38 6.21
C ASP A 181 -10.46 3.14 5.36
N ILE A 182 -9.64 4.18 5.17
CA ILE A 182 -8.42 4.13 4.35
C ILE A 182 -7.34 3.28 5.00
N VAL A 183 -7.19 3.34 6.32
CA VAL A 183 -6.18 2.55 7.04
C VAL A 183 -6.45 1.05 6.86
N ARG A 184 -7.71 0.64 6.95
CA ARG A 184 -8.16 -0.76 6.87
C ARG A 184 -8.19 -1.36 5.46
N ILE A 185 -8.02 -0.55 4.42
CA ILE A 185 -8.14 -1.05 3.06
C ILE A 185 -6.95 -1.95 2.69
N ARG A 186 -7.25 -3.08 2.07
CA ARG A 186 -6.25 -3.97 1.50
C ARG A 186 -5.96 -3.57 0.06
N MET A 187 -4.69 -3.25 -0.17
CA MET A 187 -4.10 -3.20 -1.50
C MET A 187 -2.80 -4.00 -1.48
N PRO A 188 -2.57 -4.91 -2.44
CA PRO A 188 -1.27 -5.53 -2.63
C PRO A 188 -0.20 -4.47 -2.91
N THR A 189 0.80 -4.35 -2.04
CA THR A 189 1.98 -3.51 -2.32
C THR A 189 2.83 -4.22 -3.37
N THR A 190 3.04 -3.53 -4.48
CA THR A 190 3.94 -3.97 -5.56
C THR A 190 5.18 -3.08 -5.59
N GLY A 191 6.32 -3.70 -5.90
CA GLY A 191 7.59 -3.00 -6.02
C GLY A 191 8.17 -2.52 -4.69
N ILE A 192 8.98 -1.47 -4.80
CA ILE A 192 9.66 -0.80 -3.69
C ILE A 192 9.11 0.62 -3.67
N ASN A 193 8.49 1.01 -2.56
CA ASN A 193 7.91 2.34 -2.39
C ASN A 193 8.68 3.08 -1.29
N GLU A 194 9.13 4.30 -1.58
CA GLU A 194 9.81 5.15 -0.61
C GLU A 194 8.90 6.29 -0.17
N TYR A 195 8.87 6.56 1.13
CA TYR A 195 8.08 7.62 1.75
C TYR A 195 8.94 8.44 2.69
N SER A 196 8.97 9.76 2.50
CA SER A 196 9.70 10.67 3.38
C SER A 196 8.76 11.37 4.36
N PHE A 197 9.08 11.30 5.65
CA PHE A 197 8.35 11.96 6.72
C PHE A 197 9.30 12.79 7.57
N ARG A 198 8.84 13.95 8.03
CA ARG A 198 9.58 14.73 9.02
C ARG A 198 8.97 14.50 10.40
N VAL A 199 9.71 13.82 11.27
CA VAL A 199 9.31 13.56 12.65
C VAL A 199 10.19 14.41 13.56
N ASN A 200 9.60 15.43 14.18
CA ASN A 200 10.32 16.45 14.95
C ASN A 200 11.41 17.12 14.07
N SER A 201 12.68 16.99 14.47
CA SER A 201 13.84 17.51 13.75
C SER A 201 14.53 16.47 12.85
N VAL A 202 13.98 15.26 12.74
CA VAL A 202 14.59 14.15 11.98
C VAL A 202 13.77 13.87 10.72
N ASN A 203 14.46 13.72 9.59
CA ASN A 203 13.86 13.25 8.35
C ASN A 203 13.97 11.73 8.31
N LEU A 204 12.84 11.05 8.22
CA LEU A 204 12.75 9.60 8.07
C LEU A 204 12.41 9.27 6.62
N ARG A 205 13.10 8.29 6.06
CA ARG A 205 12.76 7.67 4.78
C ARG A 205 12.35 6.22 5.01
N LEU A 206 11.06 5.97 4.95
CA LEU A 206 10.50 4.62 5.06
C LEU A 206 10.52 3.95 3.69
N VAL A 207 11.08 2.76 3.63
CA VAL A 207 11.06 1.89 2.45
C VAL A 207 10.10 0.74 2.71
N ASP A 208 8.99 0.70 1.97
CA ASP A 208 8.01 -0.40 2.00
C ASP A 208 8.25 -1.32 0.81
N VAL A 209 8.41 -2.61 1.10
CA VAL A 209 8.58 -3.66 0.09
C VAL A 209 7.44 -4.66 0.19
N GLY A 210 6.98 -5.15 -0.96
CA GLY A 210 5.92 -6.17 -1.02
C GLY A 210 6.29 -7.42 -0.21
N GLY A 211 5.37 -7.88 0.64
CA GLY A 211 5.58 -9.04 1.53
C GLY A 211 5.28 -10.42 0.91
N GLN A 212 4.62 -10.44 -0.25
CA GLN A 212 4.26 -11.66 -0.98
C GLN A 212 5.50 -12.33 -1.58
N LYS A 213 5.50 -13.65 -1.73
CA LYS A 213 6.64 -14.45 -2.23
C LYS A 213 7.20 -13.94 -3.57
N SER A 214 6.34 -13.49 -4.49
CA SER A 214 6.73 -12.90 -5.77
C SER A 214 7.56 -11.62 -5.62
N GLU A 215 7.31 -10.83 -4.57
CA GLU A 215 7.95 -9.54 -4.32
C GLU A 215 9.23 -9.67 -3.49
N ARG A 216 9.42 -10.76 -2.72
CA ARG A 216 10.58 -10.97 -1.83
C ARG A 216 11.93 -10.90 -2.56
N LYS A 217 11.98 -11.28 -3.84
CA LYS A 217 13.20 -11.18 -4.67
C LYS A 217 13.71 -9.73 -4.79
N LYS A 218 12.85 -8.73 -4.63
CA LYS A 218 13.19 -7.30 -4.74
C LYS A 218 13.79 -6.74 -3.45
N TRP A 219 13.66 -7.44 -2.32
CA TRP A 219 14.07 -6.93 -1.01
C TRP A 219 15.56 -6.59 -0.97
N ILE A 220 16.42 -7.39 -1.63
CA ILE A 220 17.87 -7.20 -1.62
C ILE A 220 18.31 -5.81 -2.08
N HIS A 221 17.57 -5.20 -3.02
CA HIS A 221 17.84 -3.86 -3.54
C HIS A 221 17.55 -2.73 -2.54
N SER A 222 16.82 -3.03 -1.46
CA SER A 222 16.38 -2.05 -0.47
C SER A 222 17.29 -1.97 0.76
N PHE A 223 18.20 -2.94 0.96
CA PHE A 223 19.05 -3.04 2.15
C PHE A 223 20.26 -2.10 2.14
N GLU A 224 20.62 -1.51 1.00
CA GLU A 224 21.78 -0.63 0.94
C GLU A 224 21.55 0.63 1.78
N ASN A 225 22.52 0.95 2.65
CA ASN A 225 22.53 2.15 3.49
C ASN A 225 21.28 2.31 4.39
N VAL A 226 20.71 1.20 4.87
CA VAL A 226 19.59 1.22 5.84
C VAL A 226 20.13 1.47 7.25
N ASN A 227 19.51 2.41 7.98
CA ASN A 227 19.87 2.72 9.37
C ASN A 227 19.20 1.77 10.38
N CYS A 228 17.95 1.39 10.12
CA CYS A 228 17.19 0.50 11.00
C CYS A 228 16.17 -0.32 10.20
N LEU A 229 15.93 -1.53 10.67
CA LEU A 229 14.96 -2.47 10.11
C LEU A 229 13.81 -2.62 11.08
N ILE A 230 12.58 -2.40 10.59
CA ILE A 230 11.35 -2.62 11.36
C ILE A 230 10.68 -3.85 10.77
N TYR A 231 10.66 -4.93 11.53
CA TYR A 231 10.02 -6.17 11.14
C TYR A 231 8.62 -6.24 11.74
N LEU A 232 7.59 -6.37 10.90
CA LEU A 232 6.20 -6.50 11.32
C LEU A 232 5.74 -7.95 11.14
N ALA A 233 5.17 -8.51 12.22
CA ALA A 233 4.57 -9.83 12.26
C ALA A 233 3.13 -9.73 12.78
N SER A 234 2.21 -10.42 12.10
CA SER A 234 0.81 -10.52 12.51
C SER A 234 0.67 -11.60 13.57
N LEU A 235 0.10 -11.24 14.73
CA LEU A 235 -0.16 -12.21 15.81
C LEU A 235 -1.46 -12.98 15.60
N SER A 236 -2.39 -12.44 14.80
CA SER A 236 -3.69 -13.03 14.51
C SER A 236 -3.68 -14.09 13.41
N GLU A 237 -2.56 -14.23 12.70
CA GLU A 237 -2.40 -15.18 11.59
C GLU A 237 -1.80 -16.52 12.02
N TYR A 238 -1.66 -16.79 13.34
CA TYR A 238 -1.00 -18.00 13.84
C TYR A 238 -1.71 -19.31 13.42
N ASP A 239 -3.02 -19.26 13.20
CA ASP A 239 -3.87 -20.38 12.78
C ASP A 239 -4.25 -20.33 11.30
N GLN A 240 -3.60 -19.46 10.51
CA GLN A 240 -3.90 -19.27 9.10
C GLN A 240 -2.82 -19.86 8.20
N GLN A 241 -3.25 -20.26 6.99
CA GLN A 241 -2.34 -20.63 5.91
C GLN A 241 -2.10 -19.44 4.98
N LEU A 242 -0.87 -19.31 4.48
CA LEU A 242 -0.55 -18.29 3.47
C LEU A 242 -1.28 -18.59 2.15
N GLU A 243 -1.92 -17.59 1.54
CA GLU A 243 -2.60 -17.72 0.24
C GLU A 243 -1.70 -18.32 -0.84
N GLU A 244 -0.41 -17.93 -0.84
CA GLU A 244 0.58 -18.38 -1.83
C GLU A 244 0.88 -19.88 -1.77
N ASN A 245 0.60 -20.55 -0.65
CA ASN A 245 0.81 -22.00 -0.51
C ASN A 245 -0.34 -22.82 -1.12
N ARG A 246 -1.52 -22.23 -1.37
CA ARG A 246 -2.65 -22.94 -2.00
C ARG A 246 -2.55 -23.00 -3.52
N LYS A 247 -1.62 -22.25 -4.11
CA LYS A 247 -1.37 -22.16 -5.56
C LYS A 247 -0.19 -23.05 -6.01
N GLU A 248 0.38 -23.84 -5.09
CA GLU A 248 1.39 -24.88 -5.34
C GLU A 248 0.74 -26.27 -5.24
#